data_AF-J0CXP7-F1
#
_entry.id   AF-J0CXP7-F1
#
_cell.length_a   1.000
_cell.length_b   1.000
_cell.length_c   1.000
_cell.angle_alpha   90.00
_cell.angle_beta   90.00
_cell.angle_gamma   90.00
#
_symmetry.space_group_name_H-M   'P 1'
#
loop_
_entity.id
_entity.type
_entity.pdbx_description
1 polymer ?
#
loop_
_entity_poly.entity_id
_entity_poly.type
_entity_poly.pdbx_seq_one_letter_code
_entity_poly.pdbx_strand_id
1 'polypeptide(L)'
;VLFPLYIYPKNCQVSRDICAWKPLYDSLDAYPTLQFTVIINPNSGPGGNRTFPDASYIAAISALNAYANVQTIGYVASHWAARPVAEYQADVNTYAHWASHTGGNIAMHGIFVDEASTNTADIAYY
;
A
#
# COMPACT_ATOMS: atom_id res chain seq x y z
N VAL A 1 -0.53 14.64 -4.11
CA VAL A 1 -1.82 14.12 -3.58
C VAL A 1 -1.51 12.95 -2.68
N LEU A 2 -1.96 12.97 -1.43
CA LEU A 2 -1.95 11.79 -0.57
C LEU A 2 -3.33 11.13 -0.71
N PHE A 3 -3.37 9.84 -1.05
CA PHE A 3 -4.62 9.15 -1.35
C PHE A 3 -4.73 7.81 -0.59
N PRO A 4 -5.61 7.72 0.44
CA PRO A 4 -5.88 6.47 1.14
C PRO A 4 -6.73 5.54 0.27
N LEU A 5 -6.09 4.63 -0.46
CA LEU A 5 -6.77 3.73 -1.40
C LEU A 5 -7.22 2.45 -0.68
N TYR A 6 -8.25 2.59 0.16
CA TYR A 6 -8.80 1.47 0.96
C TYR A 6 -10.00 0.81 0.26
N ILE A 7 -9.99 0.88 -1.07
CA ILE A 7 -10.99 0.27 -1.94
C ILE A 7 -10.39 -1.03 -2.44
N TYR A 8 -11.08 -2.16 -2.26
CA TYR A 8 -10.61 -3.43 -2.82
C TYR A 8 -10.50 -3.34 -4.36
N PRO A 9 -9.39 -3.77 -4.98
CA PRO A 9 -9.13 -3.65 -6.43
C PRO A 9 -9.92 -4.69 -7.25
N LYS A 10 -11.24 -4.73 -7.08
CA LYS A 10 -12.11 -5.69 -7.77
C LYS A 10 -11.93 -5.61 -9.29
N ASN A 11 -11.80 -6.77 -9.92
CA ASN A 11 -11.68 -6.98 -11.36
C ASN A 11 -10.44 -6.35 -12.03
N CYS A 12 -9.49 -5.82 -11.28
CA CYS A 12 -8.30 -5.18 -11.87
C CYS A 12 -7.33 -6.17 -12.54
N GLN A 13 -7.42 -7.45 -12.19
CA GLN A 13 -6.76 -8.56 -12.85
C GLN A 13 -7.42 -8.99 -14.17
N VAL A 14 -8.64 -8.50 -14.47
CA VAL A 14 -9.39 -8.86 -15.68
C VAL A 14 -9.17 -7.82 -16.77
N SER A 15 -9.51 -6.55 -16.52
CA SER A 15 -9.20 -5.44 -17.41
C SER A 15 -9.27 -4.09 -16.68
N ARG A 16 -8.60 -3.08 -17.25
CA ARG A 16 -8.64 -1.71 -16.72
C ARG A 16 -10.04 -1.10 -16.77
N ASP A 17 -10.86 -1.46 -17.75
CA ASP A 17 -12.18 -0.84 -17.96
C ASP A 17 -13.21 -1.18 -16.88
N ILE A 18 -13.08 -2.37 -16.28
CA ILE A 18 -13.98 -2.84 -15.20
C ILE A 18 -13.29 -2.87 -13.84
N CYS A 19 -12.04 -2.40 -13.76
CA CYS A 19 -11.27 -2.32 -12.53
C CYS A 19 -11.87 -1.26 -11.59
N ALA A 20 -12.04 -1.62 -10.31
CA ALA A 20 -12.52 -0.68 -9.29
C ALA A 20 -11.64 0.57 -9.14
N TRP A 21 -10.34 0.46 -9.47
CA TRP A 21 -9.38 1.57 -9.41
C TRP A 21 -9.29 2.39 -10.70
N LYS A 22 -10.13 2.12 -11.71
CA LYS A 22 -10.13 2.87 -12.97
C LYS A 22 -10.16 4.40 -12.78
N PRO A 23 -11.00 4.98 -11.90
CA PRO A 23 -11.02 6.44 -11.73
C PRO A 23 -9.69 7.03 -11.23
N LEU A 24 -8.93 6.27 -10.43
CA LEU A 24 -7.60 6.68 -10.01
C LEU A 24 -6.65 6.69 -11.21
N TYR A 25 -6.60 5.62 -12.01
CA TYR A 25 -5.74 5.57 -13.20
C TYR A 25 -6.08 6.70 -14.19
N ASP A 26 -7.36 6.97 -14.42
CA ASP A 26 -7.78 8.07 -15.30
C ASP A 26 -7.29 9.44 -14.77
N SER A 27 -7.24 9.60 -13.44
CA SER A 27 -6.66 10.81 -12.83
C SER A 27 -5.14 10.89 -12.98
N LEU A 28 -4.45 9.75 -12.87
CA LEU A 28 -2.99 9.70 -13.05
C LEU A 28 -2.58 10.08 -14.48
N ASP A 29 -3.32 9.58 -15.47
CA ASP A 29 -3.12 9.90 -16.89
C ASP A 29 -3.42 11.38 -17.20
N ALA A 30 -4.49 11.94 -16.60
CA ALA A 30 -4.88 13.32 -16.82
C ALA A 30 -3.93 14.34 -16.18
N TYR A 31 -3.22 13.97 -15.11
CA TYR A 31 -2.36 14.87 -14.34
C TYR A 31 -0.93 14.31 -14.18
N PRO A 32 -0.17 14.14 -15.28
CA PRO A 32 1.14 13.47 -15.25
C PRO A 32 2.21 14.24 -14.45
N THR A 33 2.03 15.55 -14.22
CA THR A 33 2.97 16.38 -13.44
C THR A 33 2.65 16.37 -11.94
N LEU A 34 1.47 15.93 -11.54
CA LEU A 34 1.07 15.87 -10.14
C LEU A 34 1.55 14.56 -9.53
N GLN A 35 2.27 14.65 -8.41
CA GLN A 35 2.78 13.48 -7.69
C GLN A 35 1.70 12.89 -6.78
N PHE A 36 1.52 11.57 -6.82
CA PHE A 36 0.57 10.83 -6.00
C PHE A 36 1.29 9.88 -5.05
N THR A 37 1.04 10.03 -3.75
CA THR A 37 1.39 9.06 -2.73
C THR A 37 0.13 8.26 -2.39
N VAL A 38 0.13 6.98 -2.75
CA VAL A 38 -1.06 6.11 -2.64
C VAL A 38 -0.84 5.11 -1.52
N ILE A 39 -1.73 5.13 -0.53
CA ILE A 39 -1.66 4.22 0.63
C ILE A 39 -2.40 2.93 0.28
N ILE A 40 -1.69 1.82 0.31
CA ILE A 40 -2.20 0.48 0.02
C ILE A 40 -2.49 -0.24 1.34
N ASN A 41 -3.73 -0.73 1.48
CA ASN A 41 -4.20 -1.37 2.71
C ASN A 41 -5.05 -2.61 2.41
N PRO A 42 -4.45 -3.79 2.22
CA PRO A 42 -5.18 -5.03 1.97
C PRO A 42 -6.14 -5.45 3.08
N ASN A 43 -5.69 -5.36 4.35
CA ASN A 43 -6.44 -5.87 5.50
C ASN A 43 -6.00 -5.22 6.83
N SER A 44 -6.09 -3.90 6.94
CA SER A 44 -5.50 -3.13 8.05
C SER A 44 -4.01 -3.47 8.25
N GLY A 45 -3.30 -3.64 7.14
CA GLY A 45 -2.00 -4.30 7.05
C GLY A 45 -1.86 -5.08 5.74
N PRO A 46 -0.70 -5.71 5.49
CA PRO A 46 -0.40 -6.42 4.24
C PRO A 46 -1.15 -7.76 4.10
N GLY A 47 -1.85 -8.20 5.15
CA GLY A 47 -2.46 -9.53 5.22
C GLY A 47 -1.58 -10.50 6.00
N GLY A 48 -1.37 -11.71 5.49
CA GLY A 48 -0.59 -12.75 6.16
C GLY A 48 0.92 -12.45 6.20
N ASN A 49 1.61 -12.91 7.24
CA ASN A 49 3.05 -12.69 7.41
C ASN A 49 3.86 -13.35 6.27
N ARG A 50 4.75 -12.57 5.64
CA ARG A 50 5.57 -12.99 4.48
C ARG A 50 4.76 -13.61 3.35
N THR A 51 3.55 -13.12 3.14
CA THR A 51 2.70 -13.51 2.00
C THR A 51 2.61 -12.39 0.97
N PHE A 52 2.31 -12.77 -0.27
CA PHE A 52 1.87 -11.84 -1.30
C PHE A 52 0.34 -11.63 -1.19
N PRO A 53 -0.18 -10.48 -1.64
CA PRO A 53 -1.62 -10.25 -1.64
C PRO A 53 -2.28 -11.05 -2.77
N ASP A 54 -3.61 -11.01 -2.86
CA ASP A 54 -4.32 -11.71 -3.94
C ASP A 54 -4.02 -11.12 -5.34
N ALA A 55 -4.41 -11.85 -6.38
CA ALA A 55 -4.16 -11.49 -7.78
C ALA A 55 -4.73 -10.12 -8.18
N SER A 56 -5.82 -9.67 -7.55
CA SER A 56 -6.44 -8.37 -7.83
C SER A 56 -5.55 -7.23 -7.34
N TYR A 57 -4.99 -7.36 -6.12
CA TYR A 57 -3.98 -6.44 -5.62
C TYR A 57 -2.70 -6.49 -6.45
N ILE A 58 -2.21 -7.69 -6.78
CA ILE A 58 -0.98 -7.83 -7.58
C ILE A 58 -1.09 -7.09 -8.91
N ALA A 59 -2.19 -7.31 -9.65
CA ALA A 59 -2.42 -6.67 -10.93
C ALA A 59 -2.56 -5.14 -10.79
N ALA A 60 -3.33 -4.68 -9.81
CA ALA A 60 -3.61 -3.26 -9.64
C ALA A 60 -2.39 -2.47 -9.16
N ILE A 61 -1.64 -3.00 -8.18
CA ILE A 61 -0.42 -2.36 -7.68
C ILE A 61 0.65 -2.35 -8.77
N SER A 62 0.79 -3.44 -9.54
CA SER A 62 1.74 -3.48 -10.67
C SER A 62 1.42 -2.40 -11.70
N ALA A 63 0.14 -2.17 -12.00
CA ALA A 63 -0.28 -1.08 -12.88
C ALA A 63 0.01 0.30 -12.28
N LEU A 64 -0.26 0.53 -10.99
CA LEU A 64 0.08 1.79 -10.31
C LEU A 64 1.57 2.08 -10.32
N ASN A 65 2.40 1.09 -10.01
CA ASN A 65 3.86 1.22 -9.94
C ASN A 65 4.52 1.47 -11.31
N ALA A 66 3.78 1.34 -12.42
CA ALA A 66 4.26 1.71 -13.75
C ALA A 66 4.18 3.23 -14.03
N TYR A 67 3.43 3.99 -13.22
CA TYR A 67 3.30 5.43 -13.39
C TYR A 67 4.48 6.17 -12.74
N ALA A 68 5.14 7.02 -13.52
CA ALA A 68 6.26 7.84 -13.03
C ALA A 68 5.85 8.89 -11.98
N ASN A 69 4.56 9.22 -11.89
CA ASN A 69 4.00 10.17 -10.94
C ASN A 69 3.32 9.51 -9.73
N VAL A 70 3.60 8.22 -9.47
CA VAL A 70 3.05 7.47 -8.34
C VAL A 70 4.15 6.94 -7.43
N GLN A 71 3.88 7.00 -6.13
CA GLN A 71 4.62 6.31 -5.07
C GLN A 71 3.61 5.57 -4.20
N THR A 72 3.67 4.24 -4.20
CA THR A 72 2.84 3.39 -3.33
C THR A 72 3.49 3.21 -1.96
N ILE A 73 2.72 3.30 -0.88
CA ILE A 73 3.19 3.04 0.49
C ILE A 73 2.25 2.08 1.22
N GLY A 74 2.79 1.16 2.01
CA GLY A 74 2.02 0.15 2.74
C GLY A 74 1.45 0.68 4.06
N TYR A 75 0.19 0.41 4.35
CA TYR A 75 -0.45 0.76 5.62
C TYR A 75 -0.05 -0.20 6.76
N VAL A 76 0.36 0.33 7.91
CA VAL A 76 0.58 -0.42 9.16
C VAL A 76 -0.05 0.32 10.33
N ALA A 77 -0.88 -0.36 11.12
CA ALA A 77 -1.47 0.21 12.34
C ALA A 77 -0.52 0.02 13.53
N SER A 78 -0.33 1.07 14.33
CA SER A 78 0.50 1.05 15.56
C SER A 78 -0.31 0.95 16.85
N HIS A 79 -1.63 1.17 16.78
CA HIS A 79 -2.55 1.18 17.93
C HIS A 79 -2.05 2.11 19.05
N TRP A 80 -1.67 3.36 18.72
CA TRP A 80 -1.12 4.33 19.67
C TRP A 80 0.09 3.79 20.45
N ALA A 81 1.02 3.15 19.73
CA ALA A 81 2.21 2.49 20.28
C ALA A 81 1.91 1.31 21.24
N ALA A 82 0.68 0.80 21.26
CA ALA A 82 0.29 -0.35 22.07
C ALA A 82 0.42 -1.69 21.32
N ARG A 83 0.53 -1.68 19.99
CA ARG A 83 0.71 -2.92 19.22
C ARG A 83 2.10 -3.51 19.47
N PRO A 84 2.27 -4.82 19.70
CA PRO A 84 3.60 -5.41 19.88
C PRO A 84 4.56 -5.08 18.73
N VAL A 85 5.76 -4.58 19.05
CA VAL A 85 6.76 -4.15 18.05
C VAL A 85 7.11 -5.27 17.07
N ALA A 86 7.15 -6.53 17.53
CA ALA A 86 7.41 -7.67 16.67
C ALA A 86 6.33 -7.88 15.60
N GLU A 87 5.05 -7.63 15.92
CA GLU A 87 3.94 -7.73 14.97
C GLU A 87 3.94 -6.55 14.00
N TYR A 88 4.19 -5.34 14.51
CA TYR A 88 4.36 -4.14 13.70
C TYR A 88 5.49 -4.33 12.67
N GLN A 89 6.66 -4.80 13.12
CA GLN A 89 7.79 -5.10 12.25
C GLN A 89 7.49 -6.25 11.27
N ALA A 90 6.66 -7.22 11.64
CA ALA A 90 6.26 -8.30 10.74
C ALA A 90 5.46 -7.78 9.54
N ASP A 91 4.59 -6.79 9.74
CA ASP A 91 3.86 -6.15 8.65
C ASP A 91 4.79 -5.34 7.74
N VAL A 92 5.68 -4.53 8.34
CA VAL A 92 6.71 -3.77 7.60
C VAL A 92 7.56 -4.72 6.74
N ASN A 93 8.02 -5.82 7.32
CA ASN A 93 8.80 -6.84 6.63
C ASN A 93 8.00 -7.56 5.54
N THR A 94 6.69 -7.72 5.72
CA THR A 94 5.82 -8.34 4.71
C THR A 94 5.66 -7.43 3.49
N TYR A 95 5.45 -6.12 3.67
CA TYR A 95 5.47 -5.18 2.54
C TYR A 95 6.86 -5.12 1.88
N ALA A 96 7.94 -5.15 2.65
CA ALA A 96 9.29 -5.20 2.09
C ALA A 96 9.50 -6.48 1.25
N HIS A 97 8.94 -7.62 1.70
CA HIS A 97 9.02 -8.89 0.97
C HIS A 97 8.32 -8.83 -0.41
N TRP A 98 7.31 -7.98 -0.60
CA TRP A 98 6.63 -7.83 -1.90
C TRP A 98 7.58 -7.40 -3.03
N ALA A 99 8.71 -6.75 -2.73
CA ALA A 99 9.74 -6.43 -3.72
C ALA A 99 10.38 -7.68 -4.37
N SER A 100 10.25 -8.85 -3.74
CA SER A 100 10.73 -10.13 -4.28
C SER A 100 9.71 -10.84 -5.19
N HIS A 101 8.51 -10.28 -5.37
CA HIS A 101 7.49 -10.88 -6.22
C HIS A 101 7.90 -10.84 -7.69
N THR A 102 7.96 -12.00 -8.34
CA THR A 102 8.39 -12.11 -9.75
C THR A 102 7.26 -11.98 -10.75
N GLY A 103 6.00 -12.09 -10.31
CA GLY A 103 4.81 -12.00 -11.16
C GLY A 103 4.39 -10.57 -11.51
N GLY A 104 5.03 -9.55 -10.93
CA GLY A 104 4.71 -8.14 -11.15
C GLY A 104 5.42 -7.22 -10.16
N ASN A 105 5.60 -5.95 -10.53
CA ASN A 105 6.24 -4.97 -9.64
C ASN A 105 5.24 -4.47 -8.59
N ILE A 106 5.22 -5.14 -7.44
CA ILE A 106 4.39 -4.75 -6.29
C ILE A 106 5.21 -4.20 -5.13
N ALA A 107 6.45 -3.78 -5.37
CA ALA A 107 7.30 -3.19 -4.35
C ALA A 107 6.66 -1.91 -3.80
N MET A 108 6.66 -1.76 -2.47
CA MET A 108 6.28 -0.50 -1.82
C MET A 108 7.48 0.44 -1.75
N HIS A 109 7.19 1.74 -1.85
CA HIS A 109 8.18 2.81 -1.75
C HIS A 109 8.36 3.32 -0.31
N GLY A 110 7.52 2.86 0.62
CA GLY A 110 7.56 3.24 2.02
C GLY A 110 6.40 2.65 2.82
N ILE A 111 6.28 3.11 4.07
CA ILE A 111 5.23 2.70 5.02
C ILE A 111 4.48 3.93 5.50
N PHE A 112 3.16 3.83 5.57
CA PHE A 112 2.28 4.73 6.29
C PHE A 112 1.93 4.10 7.63
N VAL A 113 2.36 4.75 8.72
CA VAL A 113 2.08 4.30 10.08
C VAL A 113 0.83 5.02 10.59
N ASP A 114 -0.25 4.27 10.79
CA ASP A 114 -1.50 4.81 11.31
C ASP A 114 -1.57 4.74 12.83
N GLU A 115 -2.48 5.55 13.39
CA GLU A 115 -2.78 5.62 14.81
C GLU A 115 -1.55 5.95 15.66
N ALA A 116 -0.69 6.86 15.18
CA ALA A 116 0.48 7.29 15.93
C ALA A 116 0.09 7.88 17.29
N SER A 117 0.84 7.54 18.35
CA SER A 117 0.64 8.11 19.68
C SER A 117 0.89 9.62 19.66
N THR A 118 0.11 10.35 20.46
CA THR A 118 0.33 11.79 20.69
C THR A 118 1.26 12.05 21.89
N ASN A 119 1.66 11.00 22.61
CA ASN A 119 2.56 11.09 23.75
C ASN A 119 4.02 11.00 23.29
N THR A 120 4.83 11.99 23.66
CA THR A 120 6.25 12.04 23.29
C THR A 120 7.08 10.91 23.88
N ALA A 121 6.62 10.28 24.97
CA ALA A 121 7.30 9.12 25.56
C ALA A 121 7.33 7.90 24.62
N ASP A 122 6.40 7.84 23.65
CA ASP A 122 6.23 6.70 22.76
C ASP A 122 7.04 6.84 21.46
N ILE A 123 7.79 7.93 21.25
CA ILE A 123 8.53 8.18 20.01
C ILE A 123 9.49 7.03 19.68
N ALA A 124 10.12 6.41 20.68
CA ALA A 124 11.07 5.30 20.50
C ALA A 124 10.44 4.00 19.98
N TYR A 125 9.10 3.92 19.93
CA TYR A 125 8.37 2.80 19.33
C TYR A 125 8.49 2.76 17.80
N TYR A 126 8.55 3.94 17.17
CA TYR A 126 8.45 4.16 15.73
C TYR A 126 9.83 4.19 15.06
#